data_AF-A0A3P8EG03-F1
#
_entry.id   AF-A0A3P8EG03-F1
#
_cell.length_a   1.000
_cell.length_b   1.000
_cell.length_c   1.000
_cell.angle_alpha   90.00
_cell.angle_beta   90.00
_cell.angle_gamma   90.00
#
_symmetry.space_group_name_H-M   'P 1'
#
loop_
_entity.id
_entity.type
_entity.pdbx_description
1 polymer ?
#
loop_
_entity_poly.entity_id
_entity_poly.type
_entity_poly.pdbx_seq_one_letter_code
_entity_poly.pdbx_strand_id
1 'polypeptide(L)'
;MSKAHIKSLVYDLGLSLNLIGNIDEYILSNRSALFILEYLGLISNLTRSHDKMERRSIWTDHFSTLNVFPNSEKLRQYFGDSIGFYFVWMKSYCVYLTCPLIAGLFCQVFNLLNGQHFEDKQVSLGIHLVYTIFMILWAVICTKMWQREYISCVDRWSGNALIELAANDLAWLFNFIDQRPTFHGTWRQSRVTGLMELHYPAAKRRLRYVASGFITLVCLLWAIFVNIALLNMEVSHLIITQNALIELFTCYRGTIEANLNGESLIRPPKHCPHPR
;
A
#
# COMPACT_ATOMS: atom_id res chain seq x y z
N MET A 1 11.22 14.03 31.59
CA MET A 1 11.08 13.63 33.01
C MET A 1 12.43 13.17 33.52
N SER A 2 12.90 13.65 34.68
CA SER A 2 14.18 13.19 35.25
C SER A 2 14.03 11.81 35.90
N LYS A 3 15.14 11.08 36.08
CA LYS A 3 15.22 9.75 36.74
C LYS A 3 14.53 9.73 38.11
N ALA A 4 14.51 10.86 38.83
CA ALA A 4 13.84 11.02 40.12
C ALA A 4 12.31 11.01 39.98
N HIS A 5 11.77 11.65 38.95
CA HIS A 5 10.32 11.63 38.68
C HIS A 5 9.83 10.24 38.29
N ILE A 6 10.61 9.49 37.51
CA ILE A 6 10.26 8.11 37.16
C ILE A 6 10.29 7.20 38.40
N LYS A 7 11.28 7.36 39.28
CA LYS A 7 11.33 6.62 40.56
C LYS A 7 10.15 6.96 41.47
N SER A 8 9.77 8.23 41.58
CA SER A 8 8.58 8.66 42.33
C SER A 8 7.32 8.03 41.75
N LEU A 9 7.15 8.08 40.43
CA LEU A 9 5.95 7.55 39.76
C LEU A 9 5.85 6.03 39.89
N VAL A 10 6.98 5.31 39.86
CA VAL A 10 7.03 3.86 40.10
C VAL A 10 6.75 3.49 41.56
N TYR A 11 7.22 4.31 42.50
CA TYR A 11 6.90 4.17 43.93
C TYR A 11 5.41 4.44 44.19
N ASP A 12 4.85 5.50 43.60
CA ASP A 12 3.44 5.89 43.72
C ASP A 12 2.49 4.88 43.07
N LEU A 13 2.93 4.18 42.02
CA LEU A 13 2.17 3.09 41.38
C LEU A 13 2.35 1.73 42.07
N GLY A 14 3.13 1.63 43.15
CA GLY A 14 3.30 0.38 43.92
C GLY A 14 4.05 -0.74 43.18
N LEU A 15 4.84 -0.41 42.15
CA LEU A 15 5.60 -1.38 41.38
C LEU A 15 6.90 -1.78 42.09
N SER A 16 7.26 -3.06 41.96
CA SER A 16 8.48 -3.61 42.54
C SER A 16 9.73 -2.85 42.07
N LEU A 17 10.52 -2.32 43.03
CA LEU A 17 11.81 -1.66 42.76
C LEU A 17 12.79 -2.57 41.99
N ASN A 18 12.61 -3.89 42.05
CA ASN A 18 13.41 -4.86 41.32
C ASN A 18 13.20 -4.76 39.79
N LEU A 19 12.05 -4.23 39.35
CA LEU A 19 11.78 -3.99 37.93
C LEU A 19 12.66 -2.86 37.38
N ILE A 20 12.96 -1.83 38.18
CA ILE A 20 13.89 -0.75 37.82
C ILE A 20 15.35 -1.25 37.87
N GLY A 21 15.69 -2.09 38.85
CA GLY A 21 17.05 -2.63 39.00
C GLY A 21 17.53 -3.48 37.82
N ASN A 22 16.60 -4.12 37.09
CA ASN A 22 16.89 -4.90 35.88
C ASN A 22 17.02 -4.06 34.60
N ILE A 23 16.66 -2.78 34.64
CA ILE A 23 16.78 -1.90 33.47
C ILE A 23 18.19 -1.35 33.44
N ASP A 24 18.92 -1.62 32.35
CA ASP A 24 20.24 -1.04 32.11
C ASP A 24 20.23 0.46 32.38
N GLU A 25 21.10 0.91 33.27
CA GLU A 25 21.18 2.30 33.72
C GLU A 25 21.38 3.28 32.54
N TYR A 26 21.96 2.78 31.45
CA TYR A 26 22.12 3.45 30.16
C TYR A 26 20.80 3.68 29.41
N ILE A 27 19.85 2.75 29.47
CA ILE A 27 18.51 2.90 28.86
C ILE A 27 17.72 3.96 29.61
N LEU A 28 17.81 3.95 30.94
CA LEU A 28 17.06 4.85 31.81
C LEU A 28 17.54 6.31 31.73
N SER A 29 18.82 6.56 31.45
CA SER A 29 19.36 7.93 31.40
C SER A 29 19.16 8.64 30.07
N ASN A 30 19.01 7.89 28.97
CA ASN A 30 19.17 8.43 27.61
C ASN A 30 17.92 8.30 26.72
N ARG A 31 16.83 7.71 27.23
CA ARG A 31 15.60 7.48 26.46
C ARG A 31 14.43 8.29 26.98
N SER A 32 13.45 8.53 26.12
CA SER A 32 12.21 9.21 26.49
C SER A 32 11.44 8.40 27.55
N ALA A 33 10.95 9.08 28.58
CA ALA A 33 10.24 8.44 29.69
C ALA A 33 9.01 7.64 29.25
N LEU A 34 8.34 8.09 28.19
CA LEU A 34 7.18 7.43 27.60
C LEU A 34 7.53 6.04 27.05
N PHE A 35 8.65 5.92 26.33
CA PHE A 35 9.14 4.63 25.81
C PHE A 35 9.47 3.65 26.94
N ILE A 36 10.01 4.16 28.05
CA ILE A 36 10.35 3.34 29.22
C ILE A 36 9.07 2.82 29.89
N LEU A 37 8.05 3.67 30.02
CA LEU A 37 6.75 3.30 30.59
C LEU A 37 6.01 2.27 29.72
N GLU A 38 6.08 2.41 28.39
CA GLU A 38 5.53 1.42 27.45
C GLU A 38 6.29 0.08 27.52
N TYR A 39 7.63 0.11 27.54
CA TYR A 39 8.45 -1.10 27.67
C TYR A 39 8.19 -1.86 28.97
N LEU A 40 7.91 -1.14 30.05
CA LEU A 40 7.56 -1.72 31.35
C LEU A 40 6.13 -2.27 31.40
N GLY A 41 5.35 -2.13 30.33
CA GLY A 41 3.95 -2.55 30.28
C GLY A 41 3.03 -1.69 31.15
N LEU A 42 3.47 -0.50 31.58
CA LEU A 42 2.70 0.43 32.41
C LEU A 42 1.72 1.27 31.60
N ILE A 43 2.06 1.53 30.35
CA ILE A 43 1.21 2.23 29.39
C ILE A 43 0.97 1.28 28.22
N SER A 44 -0.30 1.01 27.91
CA SER A 44 -0.67 0.17 26.78
C SER A 44 -0.72 0.95 25.47
N ASN A 45 -1.42 2.09 25.45
CA ASN A 45 -1.57 2.93 24.26
C ASN A 45 -1.68 4.41 24.65
N LEU A 46 -0.86 5.26 24.02
CA LEU A 46 -1.05 6.71 24.07
C LEU A 46 -1.70 7.20 22.78
N THR A 47 -3.00 7.44 22.84
CA THR A 47 -3.76 7.98 21.70
C THR A 47 -4.36 9.34 22.07
N ARG A 48 -4.27 10.31 21.16
CA ARG A 48 -4.95 11.59 21.32
C ARG A 48 -6.46 11.38 21.17
N SER A 49 -7.25 11.87 22.14
CA SER A 49 -8.70 11.86 22.02
C SER A 49 -9.15 12.81 20.91
N HIS A 50 -10.12 12.37 20.12
CA HIS A 50 -10.72 13.18 19.06
C HIS A 50 -11.62 14.28 19.61
N ASP A 51 -11.50 15.49 19.07
CA ASP A 51 -12.56 16.50 19.20
C ASP A 51 -13.74 16.10 18.30
N LYS A 52 -14.88 15.81 18.93
CA LYS A 52 -16.10 15.38 18.25
C LYS A 52 -16.77 16.52 17.47
N MET A 53 -16.64 17.76 17.94
CA MET A 53 -17.29 18.94 17.35
C MET A 53 -16.59 19.36 16.07
N GLU A 54 -15.26 19.48 16.10
CA GLU A 54 -14.45 19.82 14.93
C GLU A 54 -14.59 18.76 13.83
N ARG A 55 -14.54 17.47 14.20
CA ARG A 55 -14.77 16.37 13.26
C ARG A 55 -16.15 16.41 12.62
N ARG A 56 -17.19 16.76 13.40
CA ARG A 56 -18.56 16.90 12.87
C ARG A 56 -18.62 18.05 11.89
N SER A 57 -17.96 19.17 12.16
CA SER A 57 -17.88 20.33 11.26
C SER A 57 -17.25 19.95 9.92
N ILE A 58 -16.12 19.24 9.93
CA ILE A 58 -15.45 18.76 8.70
C ILE A 58 -16.36 17.83 7.91
N TRP A 59 -17.06 16.92 8.60
CA TRP A 59 -18.02 16.02 7.96
C TRP A 59 -19.19 16.78 7.33
N THR A 60 -19.83 17.69 8.06
CA THR A 60 -20.95 18.48 7.54
C THR A 60 -20.53 19.35 6.35
N ASP A 61 -19.32 19.93 6.37
CA ASP A 61 -18.77 20.72 5.27
C ASP A 61 -18.55 19.88 4.01
N HIS A 62 -18.03 18.66 4.16
CA HIS A 62 -17.83 17.77 3.02
C HIS A 62 -19.16 17.29 2.43
N PHE A 63 -20.08 16.80 3.26
CA PHE A 63 -21.36 16.25 2.79
C PHE A 63 -22.38 17.31 2.34
N SER A 64 -22.19 18.57 2.72
CA SER A 64 -23.01 19.69 2.22
C SER A 64 -22.50 20.26 0.89
N THR A 65 -21.29 19.90 0.46
CA THR A 65 -20.72 20.36 -0.80
C THR A 65 -20.75 19.25 -1.85
N LEU A 66 -21.01 19.61 -3.12
CA LEU A 66 -20.94 18.67 -4.26
C LEU A 66 -19.48 18.34 -4.67
N ASN A 67 -18.53 18.56 -3.77
CA ASN A 67 -17.12 18.32 -4.05
C ASN A 67 -16.81 16.83 -3.89
N VAL A 68 -16.34 16.21 -4.98
CA VAL A 68 -15.93 14.80 -5.01
C VAL A 68 -14.84 14.50 -3.96
N PHE A 69 -13.99 15.48 -3.66
CA PHE A 69 -12.91 15.34 -2.69
C PHE A 69 -13.08 16.32 -1.52
N PRO A 70 -12.82 15.87 -0.28
CA PRO A 70 -12.89 16.74 0.89
C PRO A 70 -11.77 17.79 0.87
N ASN A 71 -11.95 18.88 1.64
CA ASN A 71 -10.93 19.92 1.76
C ASN A 71 -9.70 19.40 2.51
N SER A 72 -8.61 19.19 1.78
CA SER A 72 -7.36 18.62 2.29
C SER A 72 -6.71 19.48 3.38
N GLU A 73 -6.90 20.80 3.37
CA GLU A 73 -6.32 21.70 4.36
C GLU A 73 -7.00 21.57 5.72
N LYS A 74 -8.34 21.45 5.75
CA LYS A 74 -9.09 21.18 6.99
C LYS A 74 -8.74 19.81 7.58
N LEU A 75 -8.60 18.80 6.71
CA LEU A 75 -8.16 17.46 7.11
C LEU A 75 -6.74 17.48 7.70
N ARG A 76 -5.83 18.24 7.08
CA ARG A 76 -4.46 18.45 7.59
C ARG A 76 -4.45 19.08 8.97
N GLN A 77 -5.25 20.13 9.19
CA GLN A 77 -5.28 20.81 10.48
C GLN A 77 -5.77 19.91 11.62
N TYR A 78 -6.72 19.02 11.34
CA TYR A 78 -7.27 18.09 12.34
C TYR A 78 -6.39 16.83 12.55
N PHE A 79 -5.90 16.23 11.46
CA PHE A 79 -5.21 14.92 11.50
C PHE A 79 -3.69 15.01 11.41
N GLY A 80 -3.15 16.17 11.04
CA GLY A 80 -1.72 16.41 10.81
C GLY A 80 -1.28 16.27 9.35
N ASP A 81 -0.02 16.62 9.11
CA ASP A 81 0.55 16.74 7.76
C ASP A 81 0.60 15.42 6.99
N SER A 82 0.86 14.28 7.66
CA SER A 82 0.92 12.97 6.99
C SER A 82 -0.41 12.59 6.34
N ILE A 83 -1.52 12.81 7.04
CA ILE A 83 -2.86 12.52 6.53
C ILE A 83 -3.26 13.59 5.51
N GLY A 84 -2.88 14.85 5.73
CA GLY A 84 -3.03 15.93 4.74
C GLY A 84 -2.40 15.57 3.38
N PHE A 85 -1.14 15.13 3.37
CA PHE A 85 -0.42 14.72 2.15
C PHE A 85 -1.12 13.57 1.43
N TYR A 86 -1.64 12.59 2.17
CA TYR A 86 -2.39 11.48 1.59
C TYR A 86 -3.61 11.98 0.81
N PHE A 87 -4.44 12.85 1.41
CA PHE A 87 -5.63 13.36 0.74
C PHE A 87 -5.31 14.28 -0.45
N VAL A 88 -4.26 15.09 -0.37
CA VAL A 88 -3.77 15.87 -1.51
C VAL A 88 -3.34 14.93 -2.65
N TRP A 89 -2.53 13.91 -2.36
CA TRP A 89 -2.08 12.93 -3.34
C TRP A 89 -3.25 12.19 -3.99
N MET A 90 -4.19 11.69 -3.19
CA MET A 90 -5.36 10.97 -3.67
C MET A 90 -6.17 11.82 -4.65
N LYS A 91 -6.45 13.09 -4.29
CA LYS A 91 -7.16 14.02 -5.16
C LYS A 91 -6.42 14.23 -6.48
N SER A 92 -5.14 14.59 -6.42
CA SER A 92 -4.33 14.84 -7.63
C SER A 92 -4.23 13.61 -8.52
N TYR A 93 -4.00 12.43 -7.93
CA TYR A 93 -3.91 11.17 -8.66
C TYR A 93 -5.21 10.80 -9.39
N CYS A 94 -6.37 10.95 -8.73
CA CYS A 94 -7.66 10.73 -9.38
C CYS A 94 -7.90 11.69 -10.55
N VAL A 95 -7.53 12.97 -10.41
CA VAL A 95 -7.62 13.94 -11.51
C VAL A 95 -6.70 13.51 -12.65
N TYR A 96 -5.46 13.14 -12.38
CA TYR A 96 -4.51 12.70 -13.40
C TYR A 96 -4.97 11.45 -14.14
N LEU A 97 -5.64 10.51 -13.46
CA LEU A 97 -6.23 9.29 -14.06
C LEU A 97 -7.38 9.57 -15.04
N THR A 98 -7.96 10.76 -15.01
CA THR A 98 -9.01 11.14 -15.97
C THR A 98 -8.46 11.15 -17.41
N CYS A 99 -7.20 11.53 -17.59
CA CYS A 99 -6.54 11.56 -18.90
C CYS A 99 -6.42 10.15 -19.55
N PRO A 100 -5.83 9.14 -18.89
CA PRO A 100 -5.76 7.78 -19.44
C PRO A 100 -7.11 7.08 -19.49
N LEU A 101 -8.07 7.45 -18.63
CA LEU A 101 -9.45 6.98 -18.73
C LEU A 101 -10.08 7.40 -20.07
N ILE A 102 -10.01 8.69 -20.42
CA ILE A 102 -10.58 9.20 -21.67
C ILE A 102 -9.86 8.57 -22.89
N ALA A 103 -8.54 8.53 -22.88
CA ALA A 103 -7.75 7.93 -23.95
C ALA A 103 -8.04 6.42 -24.13
N GLY A 104 -8.18 5.69 -23.01
CA GLY A 104 -8.52 4.27 -23.01
C GLY A 104 -9.94 4.00 -23.53
N LEU A 105 -10.92 4.81 -23.12
CA LEU A 105 -12.28 4.74 -23.64
C LEU A 105 -12.32 5.03 -25.15
N PHE A 106 -11.58 6.03 -25.61
CA PHE A 106 -11.49 6.34 -27.04
C PHE A 106 -10.88 5.18 -27.84
N CYS A 107 -9.79 4.58 -27.32
CA CYS A 107 -9.16 3.39 -27.89
C CYS A 107 -10.14 2.20 -27.96
N GLN A 108 -10.93 1.99 -26.90
CA GLN A 108 -11.91 0.90 -26.84
C GLN A 108 -13.06 1.09 -27.84
N VAL A 109 -13.62 2.31 -27.92
CA VAL A 109 -14.69 2.64 -28.87
C VAL A 109 -14.19 2.49 -30.31
N PHE A 110 -12.98 2.97 -30.59
CA PHE A 110 -12.38 2.86 -31.92
C PHE A 110 -12.13 1.40 -32.33
N ASN A 111 -11.63 0.56 -31.41
CA ASN A 111 -11.48 -0.87 -31.66
C ASN A 111 -12.84 -1.55 -31.89
N LEU A 112 -13.89 -1.19 -31.13
CA LEU A 112 -15.22 -1.76 -31.29
C LEU A 112 -15.83 -1.42 -32.66
N LEU A 113 -15.71 -0.16 -33.11
CA LEU A 113 -16.22 0.30 -34.40
C LEU A 113 -15.48 -0.35 -35.58
N ASN A 114 -14.16 -0.46 -35.50
CA ASN A 114 -13.36 -1.06 -36.57
C ASN A 114 -13.44 -2.59 -36.60
N GLY A 115 -13.57 -3.23 -35.43
CA GLY A 115 -13.72 -4.69 -35.32
C GLY A 115 -15.03 -5.22 -35.92
N GLN A 116 -16.03 -4.36 -36.13
CA GLN A 116 -17.25 -4.72 -36.87
C GLN A 116 -17.12 -4.56 -38.40
N HIS A 117 -16.05 -3.93 -38.90
CA HIS A 117 -15.91 -3.59 -40.32
C HIS A 117 -14.66 -4.19 -41.00
N PHE A 118 -13.59 -4.47 -40.25
CA PHE A 118 -12.34 -5.04 -40.80
C PHE A 118 -11.74 -6.07 -39.83
N GLU A 119 -11.49 -7.31 -40.28
CA GLU A 119 -10.76 -8.35 -39.53
C GLU A 119 -9.23 -8.13 -39.52
N ASP A 120 -8.76 -6.90 -39.75
CA ASP A 120 -7.33 -6.60 -39.86
C ASP A 120 -6.69 -6.44 -38.48
N LYS A 121 -6.15 -7.55 -37.98
CA LYS A 121 -5.37 -7.62 -36.72
C LYS A 121 -4.24 -6.58 -36.64
N GLN A 122 -3.72 -6.12 -37.79
CA GLN A 122 -2.64 -5.13 -37.83
C GLN A 122 -3.09 -3.73 -37.37
N VAL A 123 -4.33 -3.32 -37.67
CA VAL A 123 -4.85 -2.00 -37.30
C VAL A 123 -5.08 -1.93 -35.78
N SER A 124 -5.72 -2.96 -35.21
CA SER A 124 -5.92 -3.08 -33.76
C SER A 124 -4.60 -3.06 -32.99
N LEU A 125 -3.59 -3.80 -33.46
CA LEU A 125 -2.25 -3.81 -32.87
C LEU A 125 -1.60 -2.41 -32.90
N GLY A 126 -1.71 -1.69 -34.01
CA GLY A 126 -1.19 -0.32 -34.13
C GLY A 126 -1.82 0.65 -33.11
N ILE A 127 -3.14 0.58 -32.92
CA ILE A 127 -3.86 1.41 -31.94
C ILE A 127 -3.38 1.11 -30.52
N HIS A 128 -3.23 -0.17 -30.17
CA HIS A 128 -2.72 -0.57 -28.86
C HIS A 128 -1.28 -0.07 -28.62
N LEU A 129 -0.39 -0.14 -29.61
CA LEU A 129 0.97 0.39 -29.50
C LEU A 129 1.00 1.91 -29.27
N VAL A 130 0.15 2.66 -29.97
CA VAL A 130 0.04 4.11 -29.76
C VAL A 130 -0.43 4.40 -28.33
N TYR A 131 -1.42 3.65 -27.84
CA TYR A 131 -1.89 3.78 -26.47
C TYR A 131 -0.82 3.43 -25.43
N THR A 132 0.00 2.39 -25.64
CA THR A 132 1.06 2.04 -24.69
C THR A 132 2.14 3.14 -24.62
N ILE A 133 2.54 3.71 -25.76
CA ILE A 133 3.47 4.85 -25.78
C ILE A 133 2.87 6.04 -25.03
N PHE A 134 1.60 6.34 -25.28
CA PHE A 134 0.88 7.38 -24.54
C PHE A 134 0.86 7.13 -23.03
N MET A 135 0.60 5.90 -22.58
CA MET A 135 0.59 5.53 -21.16
C MET A 135 1.96 5.68 -20.50
N ILE A 136 3.04 5.33 -21.21
CA ILE A 136 4.41 5.54 -20.74
C ILE A 136 4.69 7.03 -20.56
N LEU A 137 4.34 7.85 -21.55
CA LEU A 137 4.49 9.32 -21.48
C LEU A 137 3.66 9.91 -20.33
N TRP A 138 2.40 9.50 -20.21
CA TRP A 138 1.51 9.92 -19.13
C TRP A 138 2.09 9.55 -17.75
N ALA A 139 2.63 8.34 -17.57
CA ALA A 139 3.21 7.92 -16.30
C ALA A 139 4.40 8.81 -15.87
N VAL A 140 5.26 9.19 -16.82
CA VAL A 140 6.37 10.11 -16.56
C VAL A 140 5.84 11.51 -16.23
N ILE A 141 4.90 12.04 -17.01
CA ILE A 141 4.30 13.37 -16.80
C ILE A 141 3.59 13.43 -15.45
N CYS A 142 2.74 12.46 -15.14
CA CYS A 142 2.01 12.34 -13.86
C CYS A 142 2.98 12.33 -12.68
N THR A 143 4.06 11.56 -12.77
CA THR A 143 5.09 11.53 -11.71
C THR A 143 5.76 12.88 -11.52
N LYS A 144 6.08 13.58 -12.63
CA LYS A 144 6.71 14.91 -12.57
C LYS A 144 5.78 16.00 -12.06
N MET A 145 4.50 15.96 -12.44
CA MET A 145 3.47 16.85 -11.94
C MET A 145 3.29 16.67 -10.43
N TRP A 146 3.19 15.42 -9.96
CA TRP A 146 3.13 15.13 -8.54
C TRP A 146 4.37 15.62 -7.78
N GLN A 147 5.58 15.43 -8.33
CA GLN A 147 6.80 15.94 -7.69
C GLN A 147 6.76 17.46 -7.49
N ARG A 148 6.24 18.21 -8.46
CA ARG A 148 6.08 19.67 -8.35
C ARG A 148 5.04 20.05 -7.30
N GLU A 149 3.86 19.44 -7.35
CA GLU A 149 2.79 19.71 -6.37
C GLU A 149 3.22 19.34 -4.95
N TYR A 150 3.94 18.23 -4.78
CA TYR A 150 4.49 17.81 -3.51
C TYR A 150 5.43 18.85 -2.93
N ILE A 151 6.40 19.36 -3.72
CA ILE A 151 7.33 20.41 -3.27
C ILE A 151 6.57 21.68 -2.89
N SER A 152 5.59 22.11 -3.69
CA SER A 152 4.77 23.28 -3.37
C SER A 152 3.93 23.09 -2.10
N CYS A 153 3.43 21.87 -1.84
CA CYS A 153 2.71 21.57 -0.60
C CYS A 153 3.64 21.55 0.60
N VAL A 154 4.81 20.92 0.48
CA VAL A 154 5.84 20.93 1.52
C VAL A 154 6.22 22.36 1.85
N ASP A 155 6.56 23.20 0.88
CA ASP A 155 6.96 24.59 1.08
C ASP A 155 5.88 25.41 1.82
N ARG A 156 4.63 25.32 1.34
CA ARG A 156 3.48 26.00 1.96
C ARG A 156 3.19 25.52 3.39
N TRP A 157 3.43 24.24 3.69
CA TRP A 157 3.15 23.66 5.00
C TRP A 157 4.34 23.73 5.97
N SER A 158 5.57 23.74 5.45
CA SER A 158 6.81 23.89 6.21
C SER A 158 7.07 25.32 6.63
N GLY A 159 6.51 26.31 5.91
CA GLY A 159 6.57 27.73 6.25
C GLY A 159 5.80 28.15 7.50
N ASN A 160 5.31 27.22 8.32
CA ASN A 160 4.77 27.53 9.63
C ASN A 160 5.91 28.08 10.52
N ALA A 161 5.90 29.39 10.80
CA ALA A 161 6.94 30.11 11.57
C ALA A 161 7.33 29.45 12.91
N LEU A 162 6.45 28.64 13.50
CA LEU A 162 6.72 27.86 14.71
C LEU A 162 7.74 26.75 14.50
N ILE A 163 7.76 26.09 13.33
CA ILE A 163 8.71 25.02 13.01
C ILE A 163 10.07 25.64 12.70
N GLU A 164 10.12 26.78 12.00
CA GLU A 164 11.37 27.47 11.69
C GLU A 164 12.04 28.03 12.96
N LEU A 165 11.27 28.63 13.87
CA LEU A 165 11.76 29.09 15.17
C LEU A 165 12.21 27.93 16.07
N ALA A 166 11.43 26.85 16.14
CA ALA A 166 11.78 25.66 16.91
C ALA A 166 12.94 24.86 16.30
N ALA A 167 13.09 24.82 14.97
CA ALA A 167 14.19 24.14 14.31
C ALA A 167 15.52 24.87 14.54
N ASN A 168 15.51 26.20 14.60
CA ASN A 168 16.71 27.00 14.84
C ASN A 168 17.10 27.01 16.33
N ASP A 169 16.16 27.23 17.26
CA ASP A 169 16.47 27.31 18.70
C ASP A 169 16.54 25.93 19.39
N LEU A 170 15.82 24.92 18.88
CA LEU A 170 15.66 23.60 19.50
C LEU A 170 15.99 22.47 18.50
N ALA A 171 16.99 22.68 17.64
CA ALA A 171 17.47 21.68 16.67
C ALA A 171 17.76 20.29 17.30
N TRP A 172 18.27 20.28 18.53
CA TRP A 172 18.54 19.05 19.28
C TRP A 172 17.25 18.28 19.63
N LEU A 173 16.17 18.99 19.96
CA LEU A 173 14.88 18.42 20.32
C LEU A 173 14.19 17.84 19.09
N PHE A 174 14.27 18.55 17.96
CA PHE A 174 13.72 18.06 16.69
C PHE A 174 14.40 16.75 16.27
N ASN A 175 15.74 16.68 16.33
CA ASN A 175 16.48 15.44 16.07
C ASN A 175 16.13 14.30 17.03
N PHE A 176 15.79 14.60 18.29
CA PHE A 176 15.37 13.60 19.25
C PHE A 176 13.95 13.09 18.98
N ILE A 177 13.03 13.97 18.56
CA ILE A 177 11.65 13.61 18.20
C ILE A 177 11.62 12.77 16.92
N ASP A 178 12.49 13.06 15.95
CA ASP A 178 12.53 12.36 14.67
C ASP A 178 13.15 10.95 14.77
N GLN A 179 13.87 10.65 15.87
CA GLN A 179 14.43 9.32 16.10
C GLN A 179 13.36 8.35 16.58
N ARG A 180 13.21 7.24 15.82
CA ARG A 180 12.34 6.12 16.21
C ARG A 180 12.71 5.63 17.62
N PRO A 181 11.74 5.43 18.52
CA PRO A 181 12.03 5.08 19.92
C PRO A 181 12.88 3.82 20.11
N THR A 182 12.84 2.85 19.18
CA THR A 182 13.58 1.58 19.23
C THR A 182 14.95 1.64 18.53
N PHE A 183 15.32 2.80 17.98
CA PHE A 183 16.60 2.96 17.31
C PHE A 183 17.76 2.87 18.30
N HIS A 184 18.83 2.19 17.88
CA HIS A 184 20.01 1.93 18.71
C HIS A 184 21.29 2.13 17.89
N GLY A 185 22.36 2.54 18.58
CA GLY A 185 23.64 2.82 17.95
C GLY A 185 24.66 3.31 18.96
N THR A 186 25.77 3.84 18.45
CA THR A 186 26.84 4.44 19.24
C THR A 186 26.74 5.96 19.13
N TRP A 187 26.87 6.68 20.24
CA TRP A 187 26.92 8.15 20.22
C TRP A 187 28.12 8.64 19.40
N ARG A 188 27.85 9.58 18.50
CA ARG A 188 28.86 10.20 17.65
C ARG A 188 28.49 11.65 17.43
N GLN A 189 29.48 12.54 17.39
CA GLN A 189 29.26 13.92 16.99
C GLN A 189 29.02 14.00 15.46
N SER A 190 27.91 14.62 15.08
CA SER A 190 27.56 14.85 13.68
C SER A 190 28.55 15.84 13.06
N ARG A 191 29.03 15.54 11.85
CA ARG A 191 29.98 16.40 11.13
C ARG A 191 29.33 17.68 10.56
N VAL A 192 28.01 17.66 10.38
CA VAL A 192 27.27 18.76 9.75
C VAL A 192 26.71 19.69 10.82
N THR A 193 26.05 19.14 11.84
CA THR A 193 25.37 19.92 12.88
C THR A 193 26.23 20.14 14.13
N GLY A 194 27.31 19.38 14.32
CA GLY A 194 28.12 19.41 15.54
C GLY A 194 27.42 18.84 16.78
N LEU A 195 26.16 18.39 16.66
CA LEU A 195 25.37 17.82 17.74
C LEU A 195 25.70 16.34 17.94
N MET A 196 25.50 15.83 19.16
CA MET A 196 25.62 14.39 19.45
C MET A 196 24.41 13.65 18.89
N GLU A 197 24.66 12.71 17.98
CA GLU A 197 23.63 11.86 17.35
C GLU A 197 23.93 10.37 17.59
N LEU A 198 22.88 9.55 17.55
CA LEU A 198 23.01 8.10 17.64
C LEU A 198 23.36 7.55 16.26
N HIS A 199 24.54 6.95 16.11
CA HIS A 199 25.02 6.46 14.83
C HIS A 199 24.99 4.93 14.75
N TYR A 200 24.37 4.38 13.68
CA TYR A 200 24.43 2.96 13.35
C TYR A 200 25.37 2.73 12.15
N PRO A 201 26.37 1.84 12.25
CA PRO A 201 27.39 1.69 11.21
C PRO A 201 26.81 1.18 9.88
N ALA A 202 27.19 1.84 8.79
CA ALA A 202 26.63 1.58 7.46
C ALA A 202 26.85 0.15 6.96
N ALA A 203 27.97 -0.50 7.31
CA ALA A 203 28.26 -1.88 6.90
C ALA A 203 27.24 -2.88 7.48
N LYS A 204 26.93 -2.77 8.78
CA LYS A 204 25.91 -3.61 9.44
C LYS A 204 24.53 -3.35 8.86
N ARG A 205 24.23 -2.10 8.51
CA ARG A 205 22.96 -1.72 7.88
C ARG A 205 22.82 -2.33 6.49
N ARG A 206 23.87 -2.28 5.67
CA ARG A 206 23.88 -2.91 4.34
C ARG A 206 23.66 -4.42 4.42
N LEU A 207 24.28 -5.12 5.37
CA LEU A 207 24.04 -6.56 5.57
C LEU A 207 22.57 -6.86 5.89
N ARG A 208 21.94 -6.05 6.75
CA ARG A 208 20.50 -6.19 7.05
C ARG A 208 19.62 -5.95 5.83
N TYR A 209 19.96 -4.99 4.97
CA TYR A 209 19.24 -4.76 3.71
C TYR A 209 19.40 -5.92 2.73
N VAL A 210 20.58 -6.52 2.65
CA VAL A 210 20.81 -7.73 1.83
C VAL A 210 19.98 -8.91 2.37
N ALA A 211 19.99 -9.13 3.68
CA ALA A 211 19.17 -10.17 4.31
C ALA A 211 17.67 -9.95 4.07
N SER A 212 17.19 -8.71 4.24
CA SER A 212 15.80 -8.35 3.93
C SER A 212 15.47 -8.55 2.45
N GLY A 213 16.39 -8.18 1.55
CA GLY A 213 16.23 -8.37 0.11
C GLY A 213 16.13 -9.85 -0.26
N PHE A 214 16.92 -10.71 0.38
CA PHE A 214 16.83 -12.16 0.20
C PHE A 214 15.47 -12.70 0.66
N ILE A 215 14.99 -12.29 1.84
CA ILE A 215 13.67 -12.70 2.34
C ILE A 215 12.57 -12.26 1.37
N THR A 216 12.60 -10.99 0.93
CA THR A 216 11.64 -10.48 -0.07
C THR A 216 11.70 -11.27 -1.38
N LEU A 217 12.89 -11.66 -1.84
CA LEU A 217 13.06 -12.49 -3.04
C LEU A 217 12.39 -13.85 -2.86
N VAL A 218 12.60 -14.53 -1.73
CA VAL A 218 11.93 -15.81 -1.44
C VAL A 218 10.40 -15.65 -1.44
N CYS A 219 9.88 -14.58 -0.84
CA CYS A 219 8.44 -14.29 -0.85
C CYS A 219 7.90 -14.07 -2.27
N LEU A 220 8.65 -13.38 -3.14
CA LEU A 220 8.26 -13.16 -4.53
C LEU A 220 8.29 -14.45 -5.35
N LEU A 221 9.31 -15.29 -5.17
CA LEU A 221 9.40 -16.61 -5.82
C LEU A 221 8.23 -17.50 -5.39
N TRP A 222 7.87 -17.47 -4.11
CA TRP A 222 6.69 -18.17 -3.60
C TRP A 222 5.39 -17.67 -4.23
N ALA A 223 5.21 -16.35 -4.33
CA ALA A 223 4.03 -15.78 -4.99
C ALA A 223 3.95 -16.17 -6.47
N ILE A 224 5.08 -16.20 -7.19
CA ILE A 224 5.15 -16.67 -8.59
C ILE A 224 4.78 -18.14 -8.68
N PHE A 225 5.31 -18.98 -7.78
CA PHE A 225 4.98 -20.40 -7.74
C PHE A 225 3.48 -20.63 -7.54
N VAL A 226 2.87 -19.93 -6.57
CA VAL A 226 1.42 -20.00 -6.34
C VAL A 226 0.64 -19.52 -7.56
N ASN A 227 1.08 -18.45 -8.21
CA ASN A 227 0.44 -17.95 -9.43
C ASN A 227 0.48 -18.98 -10.58
N ILE A 228 1.65 -19.62 -10.80
CA ILE A 228 1.79 -20.68 -11.82
C ILE A 228 0.93 -21.90 -11.46
N ALA A 229 0.87 -22.29 -10.19
CA ALA A 229 0.03 -23.39 -9.74
C ALA A 229 -1.47 -23.08 -9.96
N LEU A 230 -1.92 -21.87 -9.65
CA LEU A 230 -3.29 -21.41 -9.92
C LEU A 230 -3.61 -21.44 -11.41
N LEU A 231 -2.71 -20.92 -12.26
CA LEU A 231 -2.88 -20.98 -13.71
C LEU A 231 -2.98 -22.43 -14.22
N ASN A 232 -2.14 -23.34 -13.71
CA ASN A 232 -2.19 -24.74 -14.09
C ASN A 232 -3.50 -25.43 -13.67
N MET A 233 -4.05 -25.06 -12.51
CA MET A 233 -5.35 -25.54 -12.04
C MET A 233 -6.51 -25.05 -12.91
N GLU A 234 -6.50 -23.78 -13.30
CA GLU A 234 -7.53 -23.19 -14.18
C GLU A 234 -7.47 -23.80 -15.60
N VAL A 235 -6.28 -23.97 -16.16
CA VAL A 235 -6.09 -24.61 -17.48
C VAL A 235 -6.57 -26.06 -17.45
N SER A 236 -6.28 -26.80 -16.38
CA SER A 236 -6.76 -28.18 -16.22
C SER A 236 -8.28 -28.25 -16.18
N HIS A 237 -8.95 -27.33 -15.46
CA HIS A 237 -10.41 -27.25 -15.41
C HIS A 237 -11.01 -26.89 -16.79
N LEU A 238 -10.41 -25.94 -17.51
CA LEU A 238 -10.83 -25.56 -18.87
C LEU A 238 -10.73 -26.74 -19.86
N ILE A 239 -9.62 -27.50 -19.82
CA ILE A 239 -9.44 -28.68 -20.69
C ILE A 239 -10.48 -29.76 -20.36
N ILE A 240 -10.74 -30.04 -19.08
CA ILE A 240 -11.74 -31.02 -18.67
C ILE A 240 -13.15 -30.60 -19.14
N THR A 241 -13.51 -29.33 -18.94
CA THR A 241 -14.84 -28.82 -19.38
C THR A 241 -15.00 -28.83 -20.90
N GLN A 242 -13.96 -28.50 -21.68
CA GLN A 242 -14.00 -28.60 -23.13
C GLN A 242 -14.11 -30.04 -23.61
N ASN A 243 -13.34 -30.96 -23.04
CA ASN A 243 -13.39 -32.38 -23.40
C ASN A 243 -14.77 -32.98 -23.09
N ALA A 244 -15.36 -32.65 -21.94
CA ALA A 244 -16.72 -33.07 -21.58
C ALA A 244 -17.79 -32.52 -22.54
N LEU A 245 -17.64 -31.26 -22.99
CA LEU A 245 -18.54 -30.67 -23.99
C LEU A 245 -18.40 -31.35 -25.36
N ILE A 246 -17.18 -31.67 -25.78
CA ILE A 246 -16.93 -32.39 -27.04
C ILE A 246 -17.59 -33.78 -26.98
N GLU A 247 -17.43 -34.52 -25.88
CA GLU A 247 -18.06 -35.83 -25.70
C GLU A 247 -19.60 -35.77 -25.69
N LEU A 248 -20.18 -34.73 -25.06
CA LEU A 248 -21.62 -34.51 -25.11
C LEU A 248 -22.11 -34.19 -26.53
N PHE A 249 -21.37 -33.37 -27.27
CA PHE A 249 -21.71 -33.04 -28.66
C PHE A 249 -21.58 -34.23 -29.61
N THR A 250 -20.55 -35.08 -29.45
CA THR A 250 -20.39 -36.29 -30.27
C THR A 250 -21.48 -37.33 -29.94
N CYS A 251 -21.84 -37.49 -28.67
CA CYS A 251 -22.95 -38.34 -28.23
C CYS A 251 -24.32 -37.86 -28.77
N TYR A 252 -24.57 -36.54 -28.72
CA TYR A 252 -25.78 -35.93 -29.27
C TYR A 252 -25.86 -36.08 -30.80
N ARG A 253 -24.74 -35.87 -31.51
CA ARG A 253 -24.69 -36.08 -32.96
C ARG A 253 -24.95 -37.55 -33.33
N GLY A 254 -24.34 -38.49 -32.62
CA GLY A 254 -24.53 -39.93 -32.86
C GLY A 254 -25.97 -40.41 -32.61
N THR A 255 -26.66 -39.84 -31.62
CA THR A 255 -28.09 -40.15 -31.36
C THR A 255 -29.03 -39.57 -32.42
N ILE A 256 -28.71 -38.41 -32.99
CA ILE A 256 -29.46 -37.85 -34.12
C ILE A 256 -29.22 -38.68 -35.39
N GLU A 257 -27.99 -39.07 -35.68
CA GLU A 257 -27.68 -39.91 -36.86
C GLU A 257 -28.33 -41.30 -36.76
N ALA A 258 -28.38 -41.91 -35.57
CA ALA A 258 -29.09 -43.16 -35.33
C ALA A 258 -30.62 -43.04 -35.52
N ASN A 259 -31.21 -41.91 -35.11
CA ASN A 259 -32.64 -41.65 -35.31
C ASN A 259 -33.00 -41.35 -36.77
N LEU A 260 -32.09 -40.73 -37.54
CA LEU A 260 -32.30 -40.43 -38.96
C LEU A 260 -32.16 -41.66 -39.86
N ASN A 261 -31.31 -42.62 -39.49
CA ASN A 261 -31.08 -43.85 -40.27
C ASN A 261 -32.09 -44.97 -39.97
N GLY A 262 -33.05 -44.76 -39.07
CA GLY A 262 -34.21 -45.63 -38.92
C GLY A 262 -33.90 -47.08 -38.51
N GLU A 263 -32.84 -47.33 -37.75
CA GLU A 263 -32.64 -48.66 -37.16
C GLU A 263 -33.42 -48.79 -35.84
N SER A 264 -34.54 -49.50 -35.92
CA SER A 264 -35.32 -49.96 -34.79
C SER A 264 -34.48 -50.84 -33.85
N LEU A 265 -34.39 -50.42 -32.59
CA LEU A 265 -33.99 -51.18 -31.39
C LEU A 265 -34.10 -52.71 -31.49
N ILE A 266 -32.96 -53.43 -31.50
CA ILE A 266 -32.77 -54.69 -30.73
C ILE A 266 -31.34 -54.78 -30.15
N ARG A 267 -30.99 -53.90 -29.20
CA ARG A 267 -30.24 -54.17 -27.94
C ARG A 267 -29.64 -52.87 -27.38
N PRO A 268 -29.73 -52.61 -26.05
CA PRO A 268 -29.08 -51.46 -25.45
C PRO A 268 -27.55 -51.66 -25.38
N PRO A 269 -26.73 -50.66 -25.71
CA PRO A 269 -25.30 -50.70 -25.42
C PRO A 269 -25.11 -50.57 -23.90
N LYS A 270 -24.48 -51.60 -23.32
CA LYS A 270 -23.97 -51.56 -21.94
C LYS A 270 -22.83 -50.56 -21.88
N HIS A 271 -22.87 -49.70 -20.86
CA HIS A 271 -21.83 -48.74 -20.42
C HIS A 271 -21.85 -47.35 -21.07
N CYS A 272 -22.65 -46.45 -20.50
CA CYS A 272 -22.18 -45.09 -20.24
C CYS A 272 -21.32 -45.12 -18.97
N PRO A 273 -20.08 -44.59 -18.96
CA PRO A 273 -19.32 -44.46 -17.74
C PRO A 273 -19.94 -43.36 -16.86
N HIS A 274 -20.23 -43.72 -15.61
CA HIS A 274 -20.62 -42.77 -14.57
C HIS A 274 -19.44 -41.82 -14.26
N PRO A 275 -19.67 -40.52 -14.07
CA PRO A 275 -18.63 -39.61 -13.58
C PRO A 275 -18.33 -39.93 -12.11
N ARG A 276 -17.06 -40.21 -11.81
CA ARG A 276 -16.44 -40.00 -10.50
C ARG A 276 -15.31 -38.99 -10.67
#